data_AF-A0A0B7AT06-F1
#
_entry.id   AF-A0A0B7AT06-F1
#
_cell.length_a   1.000
_cell.length_b   1.000
_cell.length_c   1.000
_cell.angle_alpha   90.00
_cell.angle_beta   90.00
_cell.angle_gamma   90.00
#
_symmetry.space_group_name_H-M   'P 1'
#
loop_
_entity.id
_entity.type
_entity.pdbx_description
1 polymer ?
#
loop_
_entity_poly.entity_id
_entity_poly.type
_entity_poly.pdbx_seq_one_letter_code
_entity_poly.pdbx_strand_id
1 'polypeptide(L)' 'MEALGLGLIFLLVSSANGFYGSGDDVIELTPANFHKNVIDSNSLWIVEFYAPWWPLPSTDC' A
#
# COMPACT_ATOMS: atom_id res chain seq x y z
N MET A 1 -28.47 1.36 -22.87
CA MET A 1 -27.95 2.42 -22.00
C MET A 1 -27.27 1.86 -20.74
N GLU A 2 -27.19 0.53 -20.57
CA GLU A 2 -26.76 -0.11 -19.32
C GLU A 2 -25.28 -0.57 -19.28
N ALA A 3 -24.58 -0.63 -20.41
CA ALA A 3 -23.23 -1.22 -20.50
C ALA A 3 -22.07 -0.23 -20.27
N LEU A 4 -22.31 1.06 -20.53
CA LEU A 4 -21.28 2.11 -20.39
C LEU A 4 -20.99 2.45 -18.92
N GLY A 5 -22.02 2.33 -18.05
CA GLY A 5 -21.87 2.65 -16.62
C GLY A 5 -21.01 1.64 -15.86
N LEU A 6 -21.13 0.34 -16.18
CA LEU A 6 -20.37 -0.72 -15.53
C LEU A 6 -18.90 -0.75 -15.97
N GLY A 7 -18.60 -0.41 -17.22
CA GLY A 7 -17.22 -0.32 -17.71
C GLY A 7 -16.42 0.81 -17.04
N LEU A 8 -17.08 1.92 -16.70
CA LEU A 8 -16.44 3.05 -16.02
C LEU A 8 -16.09 2.73 -14.56
N ILE A 9 -16.95 1.98 -13.87
CA ILE A 9 -16.71 1.51 -12.50
C ILE A 9 -15.57 0.48 -12.45
N PHE A 10 -15.48 -0.41 -13.45
CA PHE A 10 -14.37 -1.37 -13.56
C PHE A 10 -13.01 -0.68 -13.79
N LEU A 11 -13.00 0.42 -14.56
CA LEU A 11 -11.80 1.25 -14.75
C LEU A 11 -11.37 2.00 -13.47
N LEU A 12 -12.32 2.49 -12.68
CA LEU A 12 -12.04 3.20 -11.42
C LEU A 12 -11.58 2.26 -10.28
N VAL A 13 -11.99 0.99 -10.31
CA VAL A 13 -11.53 -0.03 -9.35
C VAL A 13 -10.11 -0.52 -9.65
N SER A 14 -9.65 -0.43 -10.90
CA SER A 14 -8.34 -0.93 -11.32
C SER A 14 -7.18 -0.01 -10.89
N SER A 15 -7.47 1.23 -10.48
CA SER A 15 -6.50 2.14 -9.88
C SER A 15 -6.34 1.84 -8.38
N ALA A 16 -5.68 0.73 -8.05
CA ALA A 16 -5.11 0.53 -6.72
C ALA A 16 -3.90 1.47 -6.58
N ASN A 17 -4.07 2.58 -5.88
CA ASN A 17 -2.98 3.50 -5.56
C ASN A 17 -2.14 2.88 -4.44
N GLY A 18 -0.92 2.43 -4.77
CA GLY A 18 0.12 2.20 -3.76
C GLY A 18 0.46 3.53 -3.09
N PHE A 19 0.61 3.53 -1.76
CA PHE A 19 0.86 4.75 -0.97
C PHE A 19 2.22 5.41 -1.24
N TYR A 20 3.14 4.70 -1.89
CA TYR A 20 4.48 5.17 -2.25
C TYR A 20 4.68 5.08 -3.77
N GLY A 21 5.22 6.13 -4.38
CA GLY A 21 5.52 6.19 -5.81
C GLY A 21 6.90 5.64 -6.14
N SER A 22 7.18 5.40 -7.42
CA SER A 22 8.50 4.91 -7.90
C SER A 22 9.68 5.87 -7.65
N GLY A 23 9.43 7.04 -7.05
CA GLY A 23 10.44 8.02 -6.64
C GLY A 23 10.62 8.18 -5.13
N ASP A 24 9.86 7.44 -4.32
CA ASP A 24 10.03 7.42 -2.86
C ASP A 24 11.09 6.38 -2.46
N ASP A 25 11.93 6.70 -1.47
CA ASP A 25 12.94 5.79 -0.93
C ASP A 25 12.33 4.70 -0.01
N VAL A 26 11.01 4.53 -0.07
CA VAL A 26 10.26 3.59 0.76
C VAL A 26 10.02 2.31 -0.02
N ILE A 27 10.57 1.21 0.49
CA ILE A 27 10.38 -0.12 -0.09
C ILE A 27 9.13 -0.73 0.53
N GLU A 28 8.12 -1.02 -0.30
CA GLU A 28 6.94 -1.75 0.16
C GLU A 28 7.31 -3.18 0.57
N LEU A 29 7.12 -3.47 1.85
CA LEU A 29 7.37 -4.79 2.40
C LEU A 29 6.11 -5.64 2.30
N THR A 30 6.22 -6.74 1.55
CA THR A 30 5.18 -7.76 1.39
C THR A 30 5.61 -9.03 2.12
N PRO A 31 4.67 -9.94 2.47
CA PRO A 31 5.03 -11.21 3.11
C PRO A 31 6.09 -12.00 2.33
N ALA A 32 6.12 -11.87 1.00
CA ALA A 32 7.06 -12.56 0.13
C ALA A 32 8.48 -11.98 0.15
N ASN A 33 8.66 -10.69 0.47
CA ASN A 33 9.97 -10.02 0.44
C ASN A 33 10.51 -9.69 1.84
N PHE A 34 9.66 -9.72 2.87
CA PHE A 34 10.02 -9.32 4.23
C PHE A 34 11.18 -10.14 4.80
N HIS A 35 11.15 -11.47 4.63
CA HIS A 35 12.20 -12.34 5.16
C HIS A 35 13.56 -12.03 4.52
N LYS A 36 13.59 -12.00 3.18
CA LYS A 36 14.80 -11.73 2.42
C LYS A 36 15.36 -10.32 2.67
N ASN A 37 14.49 -9.32 2.71
CA ASN A 37 14.92 -7.92 2.75
C ASN A 37 15.19 -7.43 4.17
N VAL A 38 14.48 -7.93 5.18
CA VAL A 38 14.60 -7.44 6.57
C VAL A 38 15.36 -8.44 7.44
N ILE A 39 14.98 -9.72 7.40
CA ILE A 39 15.52 -10.74 8.32
C ILE A 39 16.93 -11.17 7.91
N ASP A 40 17.16 -11.41 6.63
CA ASP A 40 18.44 -11.91 6.11
C ASP A 40 19.44 -10.78 5.76
N SER A 41 19.10 -9.52 6.02
CA SER A 41 19.95 -8.38 5.67
C SER A 41 20.88 -7.97 6.81
N ASN A 42 22.06 -7.44 6.46
CA ASN A 42 22.99 -6.84 7.41
C ASN A 42 22.79 -5.31 7.57
N SER A 43 21.73 -4.76 6.96
CA SER A 43 21.41 -3.33 6.96
C SER A 43 20.41 -2.98 8.06
N LEU A 44 20.43 -1.72 8.52
CA LEU A 44 19.45 -1.23 9.49
C LEU A 44 18.12 -0.93 8.79
N TRP A 45 17.02 -1.50 9.30
CA TRP A 45 15.67 -1.28 8.78
C TRP A 45 14.77 -0.62 9.82
N ILE A 46 13.99 0.37 9.37
CA ILE A 46 12.87 0.95 10.11
C ILE A 46 11.61 0.52 9.38
N VAL A 47 10.71 -0.17 10.06
CA VAL A 47 9.49 -0.73 9.48
C VAL A 47 8.28 -0.02 10.07
N GLU A 48 7.50 0.65 9.23
CA GLU A 48 6.21 1.25 9.59
C GLU A 48 5.07 0.31 9.17
N PHE A 49 4.31 -0.19 10.14
CA PHE A 49 3.12 -0.99 9.88
C PHE A 49 1.90 -0.06 9.79
N TYR A 50 1.34 0.07 8.60
CA TYR A 50 0.11 0.84 8.37
C TYR A 50 -1.03 -0.04 7.85
N ALA A 51 -2.25 0.39 8.10
CA ALA A 51 -3.46 -0.24 7.61
C ALA A 51 -4.23 0.75 6.72
N PRO A 52 -4.42 0.48 5.41
CA PRO A 52 -5.05 1.42 4.48
C PRO A 52 -6.56 1.64 4.77
N TRP A 53 -7.13 0.84 5.67
CA TRP A 53 -8.55 0.78 5.97
C TRP A 53 -8.92 1.41 7.32
N TRP A 54 -7.95 1.91 8.09
CA TRP A 54 -8.26 2.58 9.36
C TRP A 54 -8.44 4.09 9.12
N PRO A 55 -9.66 4.65 9.20
CA PRO A 55 -9.81 6.08 9.37
C PRO A 55 -9.29 6.40 10.77
N LEU A 56 -8.12 7.03 10.88
CA LEU A 56 -7.64 7.57 12.15
C LEU A 56 -8.76 8.48 12.70
N PRO A 57 -9.45 8.11 13.80
CA PRO A 57 -10.18 9.11 14.55
C PRO A 57 -9.07 9.99 15.15
N SER A 58 -8.92 11.20 14.61
CA SER A 58 -8.28 12.26 15.35
C SER A 58 -8.95 12.36 16.72
N THR A 59 -8.15 12.45 17.79
CA THR A 59 -8.50 12.70 19.21
C THR A 59 -9.01 11.45 19.95
N ASP A 60 -8.47 11.00 21.08
CA ASP A 60 -7.51 11.53 22.05
C ASP A 60 -6.88 10.33 22.80
N CYS A 61 -5.70 10.55 23.38
CA CYS A 61 -5.09 9.87 24.54
C CYS A 61 -5.31 8.35 24.71
#